data_AF-A0A4S4ECT8-F1
#
_entry.id   AF-A0A4S4ECT8-F1
#
_cell.length_a   1.000
_cell.length_b   1.000
_cell.length_c   1.000
_cell.angle_alpha   90.00
_cell.angle_beta   90.00
_cell.angle_gamma   90.00
#
_symmetry.space_group_name_H-M   'P 1'
#
loop_
_entity.id
_entity.type
_entity.pdbx_description
1 polymer ?
#
loop_
_entity_poly.entity_id
_entity_poly.type
_entity_poly.pdbx_seq_one_letter_code
_entity_poly.pdbx_strand_id
1 'polypeptide(L)'
;MNWTSLSNLEKLYLIGCYLTGSIPEEIGSLSKLTRLYLSANHHLEEFGKLENLVKMHLGGSSLHGLIPVEIGDLTQFTYLNLKDNLLKGKIPSSIGQLMNLKFLDMSANQINNTIPTELGHLSNLQTIMKRHPGELLSSFESLFARNITLTDVLDPCLLPPTNPIVVGNIVLVARMAIACLRSEPRSHPTMLLVSQEFHYCRKTCTTPLCAISLLQARNAEIDFHPINE
;
A
#
# COMPACT_ATOMS: atom_id res chain seq x y z
N MET A 1 9.69 -17.14 -31.98
CA MET A 1 9.61 -15.80 -32.60
C MET A 1 10.94 -15.10 -32.35
N ASN A 2 11.55 -14.44 -33.33
CA ASN A 2 12.86 -13.79 -33.11
C ASN A 2 12.68 -12.37 -32.57
N TRP A 3 12.73 -12.20 -31.24
CA TRP A 3 12.53 -10.90 -30.57
C TRP A 3 13.57 -9.86 -30.96
N THR A 4 14.79 -10.26 -31.28
CA THR A 4 15.88 -9.33 -31.65
C THR A 4 15.58 -8.53 -32.91
N SER A 5 14.68 -9.02 -33.78
CA SER A 5 14.21 -8.30 -34.97
C SER A 5 13.23 -7.15 -34.64
N LEU A 6 12.69 -7.11 -33.43
CA LEU A 6 11.72 -6.13 -32.95
C LEU A 6 12.39 -5.00 -32.15
N SER A 7 13.60 -4.60 -32.52
CA SER A 7 14.42 -3.61 -31.80
C SER A 7 13.78 -2.22 -31.65
N ASN A 8 12.74 -1.92 -32.43
CA ASN A 8 11.95 -0.68 -32.34
C ASN A 8 10.69 -0.79 -31.48
N LEU A 9 10.43 -1.96 -30.87
CA LEU A 9 9.21 -2.19 -30.11
C LEU A 9 9.23 -1.41 -28.79
N GLU A 10 8.29 -0.47 -28.65
CA GLU A 10 8.16 0.33 -27.42
C GLU A 10 7.11 -0.19 -26.44
N LYS A 11 6.10 -0.88 -26.97
CA LYS A 11 4.94 -1.35 -26.22
C LYS A 11 4.56 -2.74 -26.70
N LEU A 12 4.37 -3.66 -25.75
CA LEU A 12 3.94 -5.02 -26.03
C LEU A 12 2.67 -5.34 -25.23
N TYR A 13 1.63 -5.74 -25.95
CA TYR A 13 0.33 -6.14 -25.39
C TYR A 13 0.04 -7.59 -25.76
N LEU A 14 0.03 -8.46 -24.77
CA LEU A 14 -0.26 -9.89 -24.90
C LEU A 14 -1.25 -10.37 -23.81
N ILE A 15 -2.15 -9.49 -23.37
CA ILE A 15 -3.23 -9.84 -22.45
C ILE A 15 -4.26 -10.71 -23.18
N GLY A 16 -4.68 -11.80 -22.55
CA GLY A 16 -5.66 -12.75 -23.10
C GLY A 16 -5.08 -13.73 -24.12
N CYS A 17 -3.76 -13.75 -24.32
CA CYS A 17 -3.12 -14.56 -25.36
C CYS A 17 -2.87 -16.03 -24.99
N TYR A 18 -3.39 -16.54 -23.86
CA TYR A 18 -3.14 -17.91 -23.35
C TYR A 18 -1.68 -18.36 -23.50
N LEU A 19 -0.72 -17.44 -23.32
CA LEU A 19 0.69 -17.75 -23.51
C LEU A 19 1.12 -18.80 -22.50
N THR A 20 1.72 -19.88 -23.01
CA THR A 20 2.31 -20.96 -22.22
C THR A 20 3.83 -20.96 -22.43
N GLY A 21 4.59 -21.31 -21.40
CA GLY A 21 6.07 -21.24 -21.41
C GLY A 21 6.65 -19.89 -20.98
N SER A 22 7.92 -19.85 -20.61
CA SER A 22 8.59 -18.66 -20.07
C SER A 22 8.64 -17.47 -21.04
N ILE A 23 8.84 -16.27 -20.49
CA ILE A 23 9.15 -15.10 -21.30
C ILE A 23 10.58 -15.29 -21.82
N PRO A 24 10.79 -15.29 -23.15
CA PRO A 24 12.12 -15.56 -23.70
C PRO A 24 13.10 -14.47 -23.27
N GLU A 25 14.32 -14.85 -22.86
CA GLU A 25 15.33 -13.92 -22.34
C GLU A 25 15.66 -12.79 -23.33
N GLU A 26 15.48 -13.06 -24.63
CA GLU A 26 15.69 -12.10 -25.70
C GLU A 26 14.78 -10.86 -25.58
N ILE A 27 13.67 -10.92 -24.81
CA ILE A 27 12.86 -9.74 -24.51
C ILE A 27 13.66 -8.68 -23.75
N GLY A 28 14.63 -9.09 -22.92
CA GLY A 28 15.52 -8.21 -22.17
C GLY A 28 16.42 -7.37 -23.10
N SER A 29 16.68 -7.85 -24.32
CA SER A 29 17.46 -7.11 -25.33
C SER A 29 16.70 -5.95 -25.98
N LEU A 30 15.39 -5.82 -25.74
CA LEU A 30 14.54 -4.78 -26.32
C LEU A 30 14.73 -3.45 -25.59
N SER A 31 15.80 -2.74 -25.91
CA SER A 31 16.19 -1.49 -25.25
C SER A 31 15.15 -0.36 -25.34
N LYS A 32 14.25 -0.40 -26.33
CA LYS A 32 13.17 0.59 -26.48
C LYS A 32 11.86 0.19 -25.79
N LEU A 33 11.75 -1.04 -25.29
CA LEU A 33 10.51 -1.52 -24.69
C LEU A 33 10.30 -0.84 -23.33
N THR A 34 9.27 0.01 -23.27
CA THR A 34 8.93 0.78 -22.06
C THR A 34 7.63 0.34 -21.40
N ARG A 35 6.76 -0.37 -22.14
CA ARG A 35 5.47 -0.82 -21.62
C ARG A 35 5.20 -2.27 -21.96
N LEU A 36 4.91 -3.06 -20.92
CA LEU A 36 4.65 -4.48 -21.04
C LEU A 36 3.33 -4.83 -20.35
N TYR A 37 2.42 -5.42 -21.12
CA TYR A 37 1.11 -5.87 -20.69
C TYR A 37 0.99 -7.35 -21.05
N LEU A 38 1.05 -8.24 -20.05
CA LEU A 38 0.98 -9.68 -20.28
C LEU A 38 -0.11 -10.29 -19.40
N SER A 39 -0.74 -11.35 -19.91
CA SER A 39 -1.46 -12.32 -19.09
C SER A 39 -0.65 -13.62 -19.09
N ALA A 40 -0.16 -14.08 -17.95
CA ALA A 40 0.87 -15.12 -17.93
C ALA A 40 0.89 -15.99 -16.66
N ASN A 41 0.88 -17.32 -16.83
CA ASN A 41 1.13 -18.31 -15.77
C ASN A 41 2.64 -18.45 -15.42
N HIS A 42 3.43 -17.36 -15.42
CA HIS A 42 4.90 -17.42 -15.36
C HIS A 42 5.46 -16.93 -14.01
N HIS A 43 6.78 -17.07 -13.81
CA HIS A 43 7.48 -16.60 -12.62
C HIS A 43 8.01 -15.18 -12.81
N LEU A 44 8.01 -14.37 -11.75
CA LEU A 44 8.46 -12.98 -11.84
C LEU A 44 9.97 -12.80 -12.07
N GLU A 45 10.78 -13.83 -11.77
CA GLU A 45 12.25 -13.78 -11.83
C GLU A 45 12.80 -13.41 -13.22
N GLU A 46 12.05 -13.74 -14.29
CA GLU A 46 12.45 -13.48 -15.67
C GLU A 46 12.34 -12.00 -16.06
N PHE A 47 11.64 -11.17 -15.27
CA PHE A 47 11.44 -9.75 -15.57
C PHE A 47 12.61 -8.84 -15.16
N GLY A 48 13.53 -9.30 -14.30
CA GLY A 48 14.67 -8.50 -13.83
C GLY A 48 15.58 -7.99 -14.96
N LYS A 49 15.56 -8.65 -16.12
CA LYS A 49 16.36 -8.31 -17.30
C LYS A 49 15.80 -7.16 -18.15
N LEU A 50 14.63 -6.61 -17.80
CA LEU A 50 13.91 -5.60 -18.58
C LEU A 50 14.13 -4.17 -18.05
N GLU A 51 15.40 -3.77 -17.91
CA GLU A 51 15.82 -2.54 -17.22
C GLU A 51 15.21 -1.23 -17.77
N ASN A 52 14.80 -1.22 -19.04
CA ASN A 52 14.22 -0.04 -19.72
C ASN A 52 12.70 0.10 -19.55
N LEU A 53 12.05 -0.89 -18.91
CA LEU A 53 10.61 -0.82 -18.71
C LEU A 53 10.25 0.31 -17.75
N VAL A 54 9.14 0.97 -18.05
CA VAL A 54 8.60 2.10 -17.27
C VAL A 54 7.25 1.72 -16.68
N LYS A 55 6.47 0.90 -17.38
CA LYS A 55 5.16 0.42 -16.94
C LYS A 55 5.01 -1.08 -17.19
N MET A 56 4.58 -1.78 -16.16
CA MET A 56 4.30 -3.21 -16.22
C MET A 56 2.91 -3.50 -15.66
N HIS A 57 2.10 -4.22 -16.43
CA HIS A 57 0.78 -4.66 -16.01
C HIS A 57 0.67 -6.18 -16.17
N LEU A 58 0.55 -6.86 -15.05
CA LEU A 58 0.44 -8.32 -14.93
C LEU A 58 -0.75 -8.72 -14.06
N GLY A 59 -1.77 -7.86 -13.97
CA GLY A 59 -2.96 -8.14 -13.16
C GLY A 59 -3.74 -9.35 -13.68
N GLY A 60 -4.29 -10.18 -12.78
CA GLY A 60 -5.15 -11.31 -13.17
C GLY A 60 -4.41 -12.39 -13.96
N SER A 61 -3.11 -12.53 -13.77
CA SER A 61 -2.25 -13.37 -14.61
C SER A 61 -2.02 -14.78 -14.05
N SER A 62 -2.49 -15.09 -12.84
CA SER A 62 -2.18 -16.36 -12.14
C SER A 62 -0.67 -16.56 -11.85
N LEU A 63 0.07 -15.45 -11.69
CA LEU A 63 1.48 -15.50 -11.28
C LEU A 63 1.60 -16.09 -9.88
N HIS A 64 2.57 -16.99 -9.66
CA HIS A 64 2.80 -17.64 -8.37
C HIS A 64 4.26 -17.51 -7.95
N GLY A 65 4.57 -17.89 -6.71
CA GLY A 65 5.92 -17.77 -6.16
C GLY A 65 6.12 -16.45 -5.42
N LEU A 66 7.35 -15.96 -5.36
CA LEU A 66 7.73 -14.76 -4.61
C LEU A 66 7.86 -13.55 -5.55
N ILE A 67 7.86 -12.35 -4.99
CA ILE A 67 8.40 -11.18 -5.69
C ILE A 67 9.93 -11.26 -5.58
N PRO A 68 10.66 -11.36 -6.70
CA PRO A 68 12.11 -11.51 -6.74
C PRO A 68 12.81 -10.22 -6.34
N VAL A 69 14.06 -10.31 -5.87
CA VAL A 69 14.81 -9.14 -5.43
C VAL A 69 15.22 -8.25 -6.61
N GLU A 70 15.38 -8.85 -7.78
CA GLU A 70 15.71 -8.25 -9.07
C GLU A 70 14.63 -7.25 -9.54
N ILE A 71 13.44 -7.23 -8.92
CA ILE A 71 12.45 -6.18 -9.18
C ILE A 71 13.02 -4.78 -8.89
N GLY A 72 13.99 -4.66 -7.98
CA GLY A 72 14.65 -3.40 -7.64
C GLY A 72 15.57 -2.86 -8.73
N ASP A 73 16.02 -3.71 -9.66
CA ASP A 73 16.89 -3.30 -10.76
C ASP A 73 16.13 -2.49 -11.82
N LEU A 74 14.80 -2.58 -11.83
CA LEU A 74 13.90 -1.91 -12.77
C LEU A 74 13.66 -0.44 -12.37
N THR A 75 14.74 0.30 -12.12
CA THR A 75 14.76 1.66 -11.55
C THR A 75 13.97 2.72 -12.35
N GLN A 76 13.65 2.44 -13.62
CA GLN A 76 12.83 3.29 -14.48
C GLN A 76 11.31 3.12 -14.24
N PHE A 77 10.89 2.19 -13.38
CA PHE A 77 9.47 1.91 -13.11
C PHE A 77 8.75 3.12 -12.53
N THR A 78 7.62 3.44 -13.15
CA THR A 78 6.64 4.40 -12.65
C THR A 78 5.32 3.74 -12.27
N TYR A 79 5.04 2.56 -12.84
CA TYR A 79 3.79 1.83 -12.66
C TYR A 79 4.04 0.33 -12.65
N LEU A 80 3.65 -0.33 -11.55
CA LEU A 80 3.70 -1.78 -11.40
C LEU A 80 2.34 -2.29 -10.89
N ASN A 81 1.69 -3.13 -11.69
CA ASN A 81 0.44 -3.79 -11.31
C ASN A 81 0.62 -5.32 -11.32
N LEU A 82 0.57 -5.91 -10.13
CA LEU A 82 0.63 -7.33 -9.82
C LEU A 82 -0.68 -7.84 -9.18
N LYS A 83 -1.75 -7.06 -9.24
CA LYS A 83 -3.04 -7.39 -8.61
C LYS A 83 -3.58 -8.75 -9.05
N ASP A 84 -4.31 -9.43 -8.18
CA ASP A 84 -5.10 -10.61 -8.53
C ASP A 84 -4.22 -11.73 -9.11
N ASN A 85 -3.24 -12.14 -8.32
CA ASN A 85 -2.31 -13.20 -8.63
C ASN A 85 -2.15 -14.11 -7.39
N LEU A 86 -1.34 -15.16 -7.51
CA LEU A 86 -1.04 -16.15 -6.46
C LEU A 86 0.34 -15.91 -5.82
N LEU A 87 0.86 -14.67 -5.86
CA LEU A 87 2.17 -14.33 -5.28
C LEU A 87 2.12 -14.43 -3.75
N LYS A 88 3.18 -14.97 -3.14
CA LYS A 88 3.29 -15.23 -1.70
C LYS A 88 4.59 -14.70 -1.11
N GLY A 89 4.74 -14.82 0.21
CA GLY A 89 5.96 -14.43 0.92
C GLY A 89 6.08 -12.92 1.13
N LYS A 90 7.29 -12.41 1.39
CA LYS A 90 7.51 -11.01 1.75
C LYS A 90 7.70 -10.12 0.51
N ILE A 91 7.40 -8.83 0.66
CA ILE A 91 7.84 -7.82 -0.31
C ILE A 91 9.36 -7.64 -0.11
N PRO A 92 10.19 -7.76 -1.15
CA PRO A 92 11.65 -7.60 -1.03
C PRO A 92 12.01 -6.14 -0.70
N SER A 93 13.06 -5.93 0.09
CA SER A 93 13.54 -4.58 0.45
C SER A 93 14.04 -3.79 -0.76
N SER A 94 14.48 -4.48 -1.81
CA SER A 94 14.89 -3.89 -3.09
C SER A 94 13.78 -3.09 -3.77
N ILE A 95 12.50 -3.27 -3.41
CA ILE A 95 11.41 -2.42 -3.89
C ILE A 95 11.67 -0.93 -3.60
N GLY A 96 12.41 -0.61 -2.53
CA GLY A 96 12.80 0.75 -2.16
C GLY A 96 13.79 1.40 -3.13
N GLN A 97 14.38 0.66 -4.07
CA GLN A 97 15.26 1.18 -5.12
C GLN A 97 14.48 1.81 -6.28
N LEU A 98 13.17 1.54 -6.38
CA LEU A 98 12.29 2.03 -7.45
C LEU A 98 11.88 3.49 -7.24
N MET A 99 12.85 4.40 -7.11
CA MET A 99 12.63 5.80 -6.73
C MET A 99 11.67 6.58 -7.65
N ASN A 100 11.44 6.10 -8.89
CA ASN A 100 10.51 6.69 -9.85
C ASN A 100 9.07 6.14 -9.73
N LEU A 101 8.84 5.13 -8.88
CA LEU A 101 7.57 4.42 -8.79
C LEU A 101 6.49 5.33 -8.24
N LYS A 102 5.38 5.47 -8.98
CA LYS A 102 4.22 6.28 -8.61
C LYS A 102 3.04 5.42 -8.19
N PHE A 103 2.91 4.24 -8.79
CA PHE A 103 1.80 3.33 -8.56
C PHE A 103 2.30 1.90 -8.37
N LEU A 104 1.89 1.28 -7.27
CA LEU A 104 2.15 -0.12 -6.95
C LEU A 104 0.86 -0.80 -6.50
N ASP A 105 0.38 -1.78 -7.26
CA ASP A 105 -0.75 -2.61 -6.85
C ASP A 105 -0.30 -4.07 -6.72
N MET A 106 -0.37 -4.59 -5.51
CA MET A 106 -0.11 -5.98 -5.15
C MET A 106 -1.31 -6.58 -4.39
N SER A 107 -2.50 -5.97 -4.52
CA SER A 107 -3.73 -6.45 -3.88
C SER A 107 -4.18 -7.79 -4.46
N ALA A 108 -5.08 -8.48 -3.75
CA ALA A 108 -5.55 -9.81 -4.13
C ALA A 108 -4.40 -10.80 -4.42
N ASN A 109 -3.42 -10.86 -3.51
CA ASN A 109 -2.31 -11.82 -3.50
C ASN A 109 -2.14 -12.46 -2.12
N GLN A 110 -1.30 -13.49 -2.05
CA GLN A 110 -0.91 -14.22 -0.83
C GLN A 110 0.33 -13.63 -0.13
N ILE A 111 0.73 -12.40 -0.47
CA ILE A 111 1.90 -11.69 0.09
C ILE A 111 1.70 -11.39 1.59
N ASN A 112 2.74 -11.54 2.39
CA ASN A 112 2.79 -11.26 3.82
C ASN A 112 2.42 -9.80 4.12
N ASN A 113 1.80 -9.59 5.29
CA ASN A 113 1.31 -8.26 5.68
C ASN A 113 2.42 -7.27 6.08
N THR A 114 3.64 -7.73 6.31
CA THR A 114 4.79 -6.86 6.59
C THR A 114 5.11 -5.97 5.38
N ILE A 115 5.25 -4.67 5.61
CA ILE A 115 5.73 -3.70 4.62
C ILE A 115 7.21 -3.40 4.95
N PRO A 116 8.14 -3.54 4.00
CA PRO A 116 9.55 -3.22 4.23
C PRO A 116 9.72 -1.73 4.50
N THR A 117 10.60 -1.37 5.43
CA THR A 117 10.89 0.03 5.79
C THR A 117 11.43 0.84 4.61
N GLU A 118 12.12 0.16 3.69
CA GLU A 118 12.69 0.71 2.46
C GLU A 118 11.62 1.26 1.50
N LEU A 119 10.35 0.84 1.65
CA LEU A 119 9.24 1.41 0.89
C LEU A 119 9.04 2.89 1.23
N GLY A 120 9.51 3.35 2.40
CA GLY A 120 9.58 4.76 2.78
C GLY A 120 10.59 5.59 1.97
N HIS A 121 11.50 4.96 1.21
CA HIS A 121 12.43 5.67 0.32
C HIS A 121 11.76 6.12 -1.00
N LEU A 122 10.55 5.64 -1.29
CA LEU A 122 9.84 5.91 -2.54
C LEU A 122 9.16 7.28 -2.51
N SER A 123 9.94 8.35 -2.62
CA SER A 123 9.48 9.74 -2.55
C SER A 123 8.43 10.14 -3.60
N ASN A 124 8.37 9.42 -4.72
CA ASN A 124 7.40 9.64 -5.80
C ASN A 124 6.14 8.77 -5.71
N LEU A 125 6.04 7.88 -4.73
CA LEU A 125 4.92 6.93 -4.62
C LEU A 125 3.64 7.67 -4.25
N GLN A 126 2.63 7.56 -5.11
CA GLN A 126 1.33 8.21 -4.95
C GLN A 126 0.25 7.24 -4.50
N THR A 127 0.35 5.98 -4.92
CA THR A 127 -0.66 4.97 -4.64
C THR A 127 -0.01 3.63 -4.41
N ILE A 128 -0.35 3.02 -3.28
CA ILE A 128 -0.04 1.63 -2.97
C ILE A 128 -1.33 0.87 -2.64
N MET A 129 -1.55 -0.26 -3.29
CA MET A 129 -2.66 -1.17 -3.00
C MET A 129 -2.08 -2.52 -2.56
N LYS A 130 -2.50 -3.01 -1.39
CA LYS A 130 -2.12 -4.31 -0.82
C LYS A 130 -3.39 -5.12 -0.50
N ARG A 131 -3.25 -6.32 0.09
CA ARG A 131 -4.36 -7.08 0.66
C ARG A 131 -5.26 -6.16 1.49
N HIS A 132 -6.58 -6.30 1.28
CA HIS A 132 -7.59 -5.53 2.01
C HIS A 132 -7.32 -5.62 3.52
N PRO A 133 -7.42 -4.51 4.29
CA PRO A 133 -7.02 -4.44 5.69
C PRO A 133 -7.82 -5.34 6.66
N GLY A 134 -8.65 -6.29 6.21
CA GLY A 134 -9.41 -7.18 7.08
C GLY A 134 -8.55 -7.96 8.09
N GLU A 135 -7.32 -8.35 7.71
CA GLU A 135 -6.35 -8.98 8.62
C GLU A 135 -5.59 -7.96 9.51
N LEU A 136 -5.53 -6.69 9.11
CA LEU A 136 -5.11 -5.61 10.00
C LEU A 136 -6.20 -5.34 11.02
N LEU A 137 -7.48 -5.40 10.66
CA LEU A 137 -8.57 -5.22 11.61
C LEU A 137 -8.50 -6.25 12.74
N SER A 138 -8.19 -7.52 12.42
CA SER A 138 -8.04 -8.56 13.46
C SER A 138 -6.82 -8.36 14.37
N SER A 139 -5.70 -7.84 13.85
CA SER A 139 -4.55 -7.47 14.69
C SER A 139 -4.79 -6.18 15.48
N PHE A 140 -5.54 -5.22 14.94
CA PHE A 140 -5.99 -4.02 15.64
C PHE A 140 -6.97 -4.36 16.77
N GLU A 141 -7.92 -5.28 16.55
CA GLU A 141 -8.78 -5.81 17.61
C GLU A 141 -7.94 -6.36 18.78
N SER A 142 -6.84 -7.07 18.48
CA SER A 142 -5.87 -7.49 19.50
C SER A 142 -5.14 -6.32 20.17
N LEU A 143 -4.83 -5.24 19.45
CA LEU A 143 -4.24 -4.03 20.03
C LEU A 143 -5.20 -3.32 21.00
N PHE A 144 -6.49 -3.27 20.69
CA PHE A 144 -7.51 -2.72 21.60
C PHE A 144 -7.76 -3.61 22.84
N ALA A 145 -7.47 -4.91 22.75
CA ALA A 145 -7.49 -5.81 23.90
C ALA A 145 -6.29 -5.61 24.85
N ARG A 146 -5.22 -4.95 24.39
CA ARG A 146 -4.05 -4.57 25.19
C ARG A 146 -4.22 -3.13 25.67
N ASN A 147 -3.77 -2.82 26.89
CA ASN A 147 -3.87 -1.47 27.45
C ASN A 147 -2.79 -0.53 26.86
N ILE A 148 -2.72 -0.44 25.52
CA ILE A 148 -1.79 0.39 24.76
C ILE A 148 -2.30 1.82 24.76
N THR A 149 -1.40 2.77 24.99
CA THR A 149 -1.68 4.21 25.05
C THR A 149 -1.42 4.89 23.71
N LEU A 150 -1.97 6.09 23.49
CA LEU A 150 -1.68 6.85 22.28
C LEU A 150 -0.18 7.17 22.14
N THR A 151 0.54 7.39 23.24
CA THR A 151 2.00 7.62 23.20
C THR A 151 2.80 6.43 22.70
N ASP A 152 2.31 5.20 22.89
CA ASP A 152 3.00 3.99 22.43
C ASP A 152 2.93 3.81 20.90
N VAL A 153 2.00 4.52 20.25
CA VAL A 153 1.77 4.48 18.79
C VAL A 153 2.40 5.66 18.07
N LEU A 154 2.62 6.77 18.79
CA LEU A 154 3.28 7.95 18.25
C LEU A 154 4.79 7.72 18.14
N ASP A 155 5.44 8.52 17.29
CA ASP A 155 6.89 8.46 17.10
C ASP A 155 7.62 8.70 18.45
N PRO A 156 8.36 7.71 18.97
CA PRO A 156 9.04 7.81 20.25
C PRO A 156 10.21 8.80 20.25
N CYS A 157 10.69 9.23 19.06
CA CYS A 157 11.71 10.25 18.94
C CYS A 157 11.17 11.67 19.19
N LEU A 158 9.85 11.85 19.21
CA LEU A 158 9.21 13.13 19.48
C LEU A 158 8.80 13.25 20.95
N LEU A 159 9.03 14.42 21.54
CA LEU A 159 8.52 14.71 22.88
C LEU A 159 6.99 14.79 22.86
N PRO A 160 6.29 14.21 23.86
CA PRO A 160 4.84 14.29 23.93
C PRO A 160 4.39 15.75 23.97
N PRO A 161 3.44 16.16 23.10
CA PRO A 161 2.94 17.52 23.09
C PRO A 161 2.22 17.84 24.41
N THR A 162 2.51 19.03 24.96
CA THR A 162 1.90 19.53 26.19
C THR A 162 0.78 20.54 25.93
N ASN A 163 0.68 21.07 24.72
CA ASN A 163 -0.37 22.03 24.36
C ASN A 163 -1.73 21.30 24.24
N PRO A 164 -2.75 21.67 25.04
CA PRO A 164 -4.05 20.98 25.05
C PRO A 164 -4.78 20.94 23.71
N ILE A 165 -4.54 21.93 22.83
CA ILE A 165 -5.11 21.98 21.48
C ILE A 165 -4.43 20.95 20.58
N VAL A 166 -3.09 20.87 20.65
CA VAL A 166 -2.31 19.90 19.86
C VAL A 166 -2.65 18.47 20.30
N VAL A 167 -2.72 18.23 21.60
CA VAL A 167 -3.14 16.94 22.16
C VAL A 167 -4.54 16.56 21.66
N GLY A 168 -5.50 17.48 21.74
CA GLY A 168 -6.85 17.19 21.27
C GLY A 168 -6.95 16.97 19.76
N ASN A 169 -6.14 17.64 18.94
CA ASN A 169 -6.05 17.36 17.51
C ASN A 169 -5.49 15.96 17.23
N ILE A 170 -4.46 15.53 17.95
CA ILE A 170 -3.89 14.19 17.83
C ILE A 170 -4.92 13.13 18.22
N VAL A 171 -5.65 13.35 19.33
CA VAL A 171 -6.74 12.48 19.75
C VAL A 171 -7.83 12.41 18.68
N LEU A 172 -8.21 13.55 18.07
CA LEU A 172 -9.20 13.58 16.99
C LEU A 172 -8.75 12.77 15.77
N VAL A 173 -7.51 12.97 15.30
CA VAL A 173 -6.92 12.21 14.18
C VAL A 173 -6.91 10.72 14.49
N ALA A 174 -6.45 10.35 15.69
CA ALA A 174 -6.39 8.95 16.12
C ALA A 174 -7.78 8.31 16.15
N ARG A 175 -8.79 9.02 16.66
CA ARG A 175 -10.18 8.55 16.67
C ARG A 175 -10.74 8.38 15.26
N MET A 176 -10.47 9.33 14.36
CA MET A 176 -10.90 9.24 12.96
C MET A 176 -10.29 8.02 12.27
N ALA A 177 -8.98 7.82 12.47
CA ALA A 177 -8.25 6.67 11.95
C ALA A 177 -8.83 5.36 12.51
N ILE A 178 -9.09 5.28 13.83
CA ILE A 178 -9.71 4.12 14.47
C ILE A 178 -11.14 3.85 13.92
N ALA A 179 -11.93 4.90 13.67
CA ALA A 179 -13.28 4.76 13.11
C ALA A 179 -13.28 4.19 11.69
N CYS A 180 -12.27 4.53 10.87
CA CYS A 180 -12.06 3.94 9.55
C CYS A 180 -11.68 2.45 9.59
N LEU A 181 -11.27 1.93 10.76
CA LEU A 181 -10.89 0.54 10.96
C LEU A 181 -12.05 -0.34 11.46
N ARG A 182 -13.29 0.16 11.51
CA ARG A 182 -14.43 -0.66 11.93
C ARG A 182 -14.75 -1.75 10.90
N SER A 183 -15.13 -2.93 11.36
CA SER A 183 -15.43 -4.08 10.47
C SER A 183 -16.65 -3.84 9.58
N GLU A 184 -17.59 -2.98 9.99
CA GLU A 184 -18.80 -2.67 9.24
C GLU A 184 -18.59 -1.41 8.36
N PRO A 185 -18.57 -1.52 7.02
CA PRO A 185 -18.27 -0.39 6.13
C PRO A 185 -19.23 0.80 6.27
N ARG A 186 -20.49 0.54 6.68
CA ARG A 186 -21.49 1.61 6.92
C ARG A 186 -21.19 2.45 8.15
N SER A 187 -20.31 1.98 9.03
CA SER A 187 -19.90 2.67 10.25
C SER A 187 -18.64 3.54 10.07
N HIS A 188 -18.08 3.56 8.85
CA HIS A 188 -16.93 4.39 8.50
C HIS A 188 -17.34 5.86 8.33
N PRO A 189 -16.50 6.82 8.76
CA PRO A 189 -16.78 8.23 8.55
C PRO A 189 -16.69 8.57 7.06
N THR A 190 -17.62 9.39 6.57
CA THR A 190 -17.56 9.92 5.20
C THR A 190 -16.50 11.02 5.10
N MET A 191 -15.95 11.26 3.91
CA MET A 191 -15.00 12.36 3.71
C MET A 191 -15.61 13.75 4.01
N LEU A 192 -16.92 13.91 3.81
CA LEU A 192 -17.65 15.13 4.20
C LEU A 192 -17.53 15.37 5.71
N LEU A 193 -17.84 14.34 6.50
CA LEU A 193 -17.77 14.38 7.96
C LEU A 193 -16.34 14.58 8.47
N VAL A 194 -15.36 13.87 7.87
CA VAL A 194 -13.94 14.06 8.17
C VAL A 194 -13.56 15.53 7.94
N SER A 195 -13.92 16.10 6.79
CA SER A 195 -13.62 17.50 6.48
C SER A 195 -14.26 18.49 7.46
N GLN A 196 -15.49 18.23 7.91
CA GLN A 196 -16.19 19.08 8.88
C GLN A 196 -15.53 19.05 10.25
N GLU A 197 -15.14 17.88 10.75
CA GLU A 197 -14.43 17.74 12.03
C GLU A 197 -13.08 18.47 12.00
N PHE A 198 -12.32 18.35 10.90
CA PHE A 198 -11.03 19.04 10.75
C PHE A 198 -11.16 20.56 10.55
N HIS A 199 -12.28 21.04 10.01
CA HIS A 199 -12.50 22.47 9.77
C HIS A 199 -13.06 23.21 10.99
N TYR A 200 -13.99 22.60 11.72
CA TYR A 200 -14.75 23.27 12.79
C TYR A 200 -14.35 22.86 14.21
N CYS A 201 -13.73 21.68 14.41
CA CYS A 201 -13.52 21.14 15.74
C CYS A 201 -12.07 21.28 16.22
N ARG A 202 -11.76 22.38 16.91
CA ARG A 202 -10.57 22.44 17.78
C ARG A 202 -10.91 21.88 19.15
N LYS A 203 -10.84 20.55 19.29
CA LYS A 203 -11.07 19.89 20.58
C LYS A 203 -9.86 20.15 21.47
N THR A 204 -10.08 20.75 22.65
CA THR A 204 -9.07 20.81 23.71
C THR A 204 -9.11 19.51 24.50
N CYS A 205 -7.96 18.90 24.75
CA CYS A 205 -7.86 17.73 25.61
C CYS A 205 -6.86 18.03 26.74
N THR A 206 -7.35 17.97 27.97
CA THR A 206 -6.55 18.20 29.18
C THR A 206 -5.92 16.91 29.72
N THR A 207 -6.38 15.75 29.25
CA THR A 207 -5.80 14.45 29.56
C THR A 207 -4.50 14.26 28.79
N PRO A 208 -3.38 13.90 29.46
CA PRO A 208 -2.13 13.64 28.76
C PRO A 208 -2.25 12.40 27.86
N LEU A 209 -1.58 12.39 26.71
CA LEU A 209 -1.67 11.30 25.72
C LEU A 209 -1.31 9.93 26.30
N CYS A 210 -0.39 9.88 27.28
CA CYS A 210 0.01 8.66 27.96
C CYS A 210 -1.09 8.06 28.86
N ALA A 211 -2.10 8.85 29.21
CA ALA A 211 -3.26 8.39 29.98
C ALA A 211 -4.46 8.03 29.10
N ILE A 212 -4.34 8.17 27.78
CA ILE A 212 -5.41 7.85 26.82
C ILE A 212 -5.06 6.53 26.13
N SER A 213 -5.82 5.48 26.43
CA SER A 213 -5.67 4.19 25.75
C SER A 213 -6.32 4.18 24.37
N LEU A 214 -5.83 3.32 23.48
CA LEU A 214 -6.47 3.09 22.18
C LEU A 214 -7.92 2.60 22.34
N LEU A 215 -8.20 1.80 23.37
CA LEU A 215 -9.54 1.33 23.69
C LEU A 215 -10.45 2.50 24.12
N GLN A 216 -9.95 3.43 24.93
CA GLN A 216 -10.68 4.64 25.29
C GLN A 216 -10.94 5.52 24.07
N ALA A 217 -9.95 5.69 23.19
CA ALA A 217 -10.12 6.43 21.94
C ALA A 217 -11.16 5.77 21.01
N ARG A 218 -11.20 4.43 20.97
CA ARG A 218 -12.18 3.65 20.20
C ARG A 218 -13.61 3.77 20.73
N ASN A 219 -13.76 3.66 22.05
CA ASN A 219 -15.06 3.62 22.73
C ASN A 219 -15.63 5.02 22.99
N ALA A 220 -14.79 6.05 22.96
CA ALA A 220 -15.28 7.42 22.92
C ALA A 220 -16.11 7.58 21.65
N GLU A 221 -17.43 7.62 21.80
CA GLU A 221 -18.37 7.85 20.71
C GLU A 221 -17.93 9.12 19.98
N ILE A 222 -17.53 8.97 18.72
CA ILE A 222 -17.62 10.10 17.81
C ILE A 222 -19.13 10.19 17.60
N ASP A 223 -19.76 11.07 18.37
CA ASP A 223 -21.20 11.28 18.35
C ASP A 223 -21.51 11.84 16.97
N PHE A 224 -21.83 10.95 16.04
CA PHE A 224 -22.22 11.30 14.69
C PHE A 224 -23.66 11.78 14.77
N HIS A 225 -23.87 12.98 15.29
CA HIS A 225 -25.16 13.62 15.16
C HIS A 225 -25.50 13.71 13.67
N PRO A 226 -26.62 13.12 13.22
CA PRO A 226 -27.15 13.48 11.93
C PRO A 226 -27.45 14.97 12.01
N ILE A 227 -26.79 15.76 11.18
CA ILE A 227 -27.21 17.14 10.96
C ILE A 227 -28.60 17.01 10.33
N ASN A 228 -29.60 17.52 11.04
CA ASN A 228 -30.97 17.65 10.55
C ASN A 228 -30.98 18.29 9.15
N GLU A 229 -31.94 17.81 8.35
CA GLU A 229 -32.26 18.15 6.95
C GLU A 229 -31.91 19.57 6.48
#